data_AF-A0A3M6V2C7-F1
#
_entry.id   AF-A0A3M6V2C7-F1
#
_cell.length_a   1.000
_cell.length_b   1.000
_cell.length_c   1.000
_cell.angle_alpha   90.00
_cell.angle_beta   90.00
_cell.angle_gamma   90.00
#
_symmetry.space_group_name_H-M   'P 1'
#
loop_
_entity.id
_entity.type
_entity.pdbx_description
1 polymer ?
#
loop_
_entity_poly.entity_id
_entity_poly.type
_entity_poly.pdbx_seq_one_letter_code
_entity_poly.pdbx_strand_id
1 'polypeptide(L)'
;MLSGTDTCMNNDNAETCIPKKEPMKTQKHDEMQYLELIQHIIDHGSKKEDRTGTGTLSIFGAQMRFSLRNNVFPLLTTKRVFWRGVAEELLWFVSGCTNANELSKKGIHIWDANGSREFLDKQGNFKLKIEQICFIKLPANSC
;
A
#
# COMPACT_ATOMS: atom_id res chain seq x y z
N MET A 1 42.96 10.10 -29.66
CA MET A 1 44.08 11.05 -29.76
C MET A 1 43.93 12.04 -28.63
N LEU A 2 44.96 12.17 -27.81
CA LEU A 2 45.02 13.04 -26.63
C LEU A 2 45.03 14.51 -27.08
N SER A 3 44.18 15.35 -26.49
CA SER A 3 44.48 16.78 -26.35
C SER A 3 43.81 17.28 -25.07
N GLY A 4 44.52 17.12 -23.95
CA GLY A 4 44.20 17.81 -22.71
C GLY A 4 44.39 19.31 -22.92
N THR A 5 43.46 20.11 -22.40
CA THR A 5 43.67 21.55 -22.20
C THR A 5 43.50 21.83 -20.73
N ASP A 6 44.50 21.42 -19.96
CA ASP A 6 44.67 21.86 -18.59
C ASP A 6 45.11 23.34 -18.63
N THR A 7 44.28 24.23 -18.11
CA THR A 7 44.72 25.59 -17.80
C THR A 7 45.15 25.60 -16.34
N CYS A 8 46.44 25.35 -16.10
CA CYS A 8 47.05 25.44 -14.78
C CYS A 8 47.33 26.91 -14.46
N MET A 9 46.63 27.51 -13.50
CA MET A 9 47.15 28.69 -12.79
C MET A 9 47.83 28.18 -11.52
N ASN A 10 49.15 28.31 -11.47
CA ASN A 10 49.95 28.01 -10.29
C ASN A 10 49.57 28.98 -9.16
N ASN A 11 49.12 28.44 -8.05
CA ASN A 11 49.32 29.07 -6.75
C ASN A 11 49.67 27.96 -5.76
N ASP A 12 50.91 28.01 -5.26
CA ASP A 12 51.37 27.19 -4.16
C ASP A 12 50.39 27.35 -2.99
N ASN A 13 49.62 26.30 -2.68
CA ASN A 13 49.05 25.91 -1.38
C ASN A 13 47.89 24.90 -1.58
N ALA A 14 48.19 23.61 -1.34
CA ALA A 14 47.26 22.50 -1.13
C ALA A 14 45.92 22.54 -1.93
N GLU A 15 45.92 21.97 -3.13
CA GLU A 15 44.68 21.67 -3.85
C GLU A 15 43.93 20.51 -3.19
N THR A 16 43.01 20.82 -2.27
CA THR A 16 41.89 19.92 -1.99
C THR A 16 40.91 20.04 -3.16
N CYS A 17 40.88 19.04 -4.04
CA CYS A 17 39.82 18.89 -5.04
C CYS A 17 38.47 18.78 -4.31
N ILE A 18 37.75 19.89 -4.16
CA ILE A 18 36.36 19.84 -3.71
C ILE A 18 35.56 19.19 -4.84
N PRO A 19 34.96 18.01 -4.62
CA PRO A 19 34.18 17.36 -5.66
C PRO A 19 33.05 18.31 -6.07
N LYS A 20 33.00 18.65 -7.36
CA LYS A 20 31.90 19.43 -7.94
C LYS A 20 30.61 18.69 -7.61
N LYS A 21 29.78 19.27 -6.74
CA LYS A 21 28.48 18.69 -6.37
C LYS A 21 27.62 18.70 -7.63
N GLU A 22 27.40 17.52 -8.22
CA GLU A 22 26.48 17.38 -9.35
C GLU A 22 25.11 17.96 -8.96
N PRO A 23 24.41 18.65 -9.88
CA PRO A 23 23.09 19.19 -9.58
C PRO A 23 22.16 18.05 -9.16
N MET A 24 21.70 18.10 -7.91
CA MET A 24 20.76 17.13 -7.36
C MET A 24 19.50 17.11 -8.23
N LYS A 25 19.28 16.01 -8.96
CA LYS A 25 18.00 15.75 -9.63
C LYS A 25 16.89 15.79 -8.58
N THR A 26 15.92 16.68 -8.73
CA THR A 26 14.73 16.73 -7.90
C THR A 26 13.96 15.42 -8.08
N GLN A 27 14.10 14.49 -7.14
CA GLN A 27 13.38 13.22 -7.20
C GLN A 27 11.93 13.45 -6.76
N LYS A 28 11.00 13.07 -7.65
CA LYS A 28 9.57 13.12 -7.38
C LYS A 28 9.22 12.09 -6.30
N HIS A 29 8.40 12.46 -5.33
CA HIS A 29 8.00 11.57 -4.24
C HIS A 29 7.15 10.39 -4.75
N ASP A 30 7.39 9.17 -4.25
CA ASP A 30 6.73 7.94 -4.72
C ASP A 30 5.20 7.98 -4.57
N GLU A 31 4.68 8.67 -3.54
CA GLU A 31 3.23 8.85 -3.31
C GLU A 31 2.52 9.52 -4.48
N MET A 32 3.23 10.27 -5.33
CA MET A 32 2.63 10.86 -6.52
C MET A 32 2.01 9.81 -7.45
N GLN A 33 2.52 8.58 -7.48
CA GLN A 33 1.91 7.49 -8.25
C GLN A 33 0.47 7.21 -7.82
N TYR A 34 0.18 7.27 -6.51
CA TYR A 34 -1.16 7.06 -5.97
C TYR A 34 -2.09 8.23 -6.34
N LEU A 35 -1.61 9.47 -6.17
CA LEU A 35 -2.39 10.67 -6.47
C LEU A 35 -2.70 10.81 -7.96
N GLU A 36 -1.71 10.53 -8.81
CA GLU A 36 -1.87 10.57 -10.27
C GLU A 36 -2.81 9.48 -10.77
N LEU A 37 -2.76 8.29 -10.15
CA LEU A 37 -3.71 7.23 -10.45
C LEU A 37 -5.14 7.63 -10.10
N ILE A 38 -5.37 8.25 -8.93
CA ILE A 38 -6.70 8.74 -8.56
C ILE A 38 -7.17 9.78 -9.56
N GLN A 39 -6.35 10.78 -9.88
CA GLN A 39 -6.69 11.82 -10.83
C GLN A 39 -7.04 11.22 -12.21
N HIS A 40 -6.24 10.26 -12.67
CA HIS A 40 -6.49 9.59 -13.94
C HIS A 40 -7.83 8.83 -13.95
N ILE A 41 -8.20 8.15 -12.85
CA ILE A 41 -9.51 7.48 -12.71
C ILE A 41 -10.66 8.48 -12.73
N ILE A 42 -10.50 9.64 -12.11
CA ILE A 42 -11.53 10.69 -12.10
C ILE A 42 -11.74 11.25 -13.51
N ASP A 43 -10.65 11.55 -14.22
CA ASP A 43 -10.70 12.22 -15.52
C ASP A 43 -11.10 11.28 -16.67
N HIS A 44 -10.65 10.02 -16.63
CA HIS A 44 -10.75 9.09 -17.76
C HIS A 44 -11.45 7.77 -17.40
N GLY A 45 -11.83 7.56 -16.15
CA GLY A 45 -12.45 6.31 -15.69
C GLY A 45 -13.85 6.10 -16.26
N SER A 46 -14.19 4.83 -16.53
CA SER A 46 -15.52 4.46 -16.99
C SER A 46 -16.45 4.21 -15.80
N LYS A 47 -17.66 4.78 -15.84
CA LYS A 47 -18.71 4.55 -14.83
C LYS A 47 -19.26 3.13 -14.95
N LYS A 48 -19.37 2.43 -13.82
CA LYS A 48 -19.92 1.08 -13.71
C LYS A 48 -20.82 0.96 -12.49
N GLU A 49 -21.81 0.10 -12.58
CA GLU A 49 -22.57 -0.36 -11.42
C GLU A 49 -21.78 -1.42 -10.66
N ASP A 50 -21.98 -1.50 -9.34
CA ASP A 50 -21.25 -2.40 -8.46
C ASP A 50 -22.21 -3.18 -7.54
N ARG A 51 -21.70 -4.22 -6.86
CA ARG A 51 -22.52 -5.07 -5.98
C ARG A 51 -23.15 -4.30 -4.80
N THR A 52 -22.57 -3.15 -4.44
CA THR A 52 -23.08 -2.32 -3.34
C THR A 52 -24.23 -1.41 -3.78
N GLY A 53 -24.37 -1.15 -5.08
CA GLY A 53 -25.36 -0.22 -5.64
C GLY A 53 -24.93 1.25 -5.60
N THR A 54 -23.71 1.54 -5.13
CA THR A 54 -23.16 2.91 -5.08
C THR A 54 -22.72 3.40 -6.45
N GLY A 55 -22.22 2.48 -7.28
CA GLY A 55 -21.55 2.79 -8.55
C GLY A 55 -20.10 3.24 -8.35
N THR A 56 -19.29 3.06 -9.40
CA THR A 56 -17.83 3.22 -9.34
C THR A 56 -17.28 3.82 -10.64
N LEU A 57 -16.24 4.65 -10.55
CA LEU A 57 -15.36 4.98 -11.68
C LEU A 57 -14.17 4.01 -11.69
N SER A 58 -13.90 3.39 -12.83
CA SER A 58 -12.86 2.37 -12.92
C SER A 58 -12.05 2.46 -14.22
N ILE A 59 -10.77 2.10 -14.12
CA ILE A 59 -9.90 1.78 -15.24
C ILE A 59 -9.42 0.32 -15.08
N PHE A 60 -8.91 -0.28 -16.14
CA PHE A 60 -8.37 -1.64 -16.10
C PHE A 60 -6.84 -1.62 -16.14
N GLY A 61 -6.21 -2.38 -15.25
CA GLY A 61 -4.76 -2.64 -15.29
C GLY A 61 -3.87 -1.45 -14.94
N ALA A 62 -3.96 -0.95 -13.70
CA ALA A 62 -3.02 0.05 -13.18
C ALA A 62 -1.86 -0.60 -12.41
N GLN A 63 -0.69 0.03 -12.41
CA GLN A 63 0.48 -0.43 -11.66
C GLN A 63 1.14 0.72 -10.91
N MET A 64 1.54 0.46 -9.66
CA MET A 64 2.41 1.33 -8.85
C MET A 64 3.63 0.55 -8.37
N ARG A 65 4.76 1.23 -8.18
CA ARG A 65 6.00 0.63 -7.67
C ARG A 65 6.57 1.52 -6.57
N PHE A 66 6.78 0.97 -5.38
CA PHE A 66 7.31 1.72 -4.24
C PHE A 66 8.68 1.15 -3.84
N SER A 67 9.66 2.02 -3.61
CA SER A 67 10.97 1.60 -3.10
C SER A 67 10.91 1.35 -1.60
N LEU A 68 11.40 0.18 -1.15
CA LEU A 68 11.59 -0.14 0.27
C LEU A 68 13.05 0.03 0.73
N ARG A 69 13.91 0.56 -0.15
CA ARG A 69 15.32 0.80 0.19
C ARG A 69 15.43 1.98 1.15
N ASN A 70 16.58 2.11 1.80
CA ASN A 70 16.92 3.26 2.65
C ASN A 70 15.94 3.47 3.81
N ASN A 71 15.40 2.38 4.38
CA ASN A 71 14.43 2.41 5.49
C ASN A 71 13.15 3.21 5.18
N VAL A 72 12.74 3.25 3.92
CA VAL A 72 11.49 3.89 3.49
C VAL A 72 10.34 2.88 3.55
N PHE A 73 9.22 3.30 4.14
CA PHE A 73 7.97 2.55 4.13
C PHE A 73 6.89 3.39 3.44
N PRO A 74 6.20 2.87 2.39
CA PRO A 74 5.27 3.65 1.58
C PRO A 74 3.90 3.80 2.26
N LEU A 75 3.89 4.39 3.45
CA LEU A 75 2.66 4.79 4.11
C LEU A 75 2.24 6.14 3.55
N LEU A 76 1.01 6.22 3.03
CA LEU A 76 0.47 7.47 2.49
C LEU A 76 0.48 8.58 3.55
N THR A 77 0.89 9.77 3.15
CA THR A 77 1.04 10.93 4.02
C THR A 77 -0.08 11.96 3.83
N THR A 78 -0.69 11.99 2.64
CA THR A 78 -1.82 12.88 2.30
C THR A 78 -3.08 12.60 3.11
N LYS A 79 -3.21 11.39 3.67
CA LYS A 79 -4.27 11.02 4.61
C LYS A 79 -3.72 10.08 5.67
N ARG A 80 -4.11 10.29 6.93
CA ARG A 80 -3.72 9.40 8.02
C ARG A 80 -4.26 7.97 7.78
N VAL A 81 -3.35 7.02 7.67
CA VAL A 81 -3.66 5.58 7.59
C VAL A 81 -3.73 4.97 8.99
N PHE A 82 -4.68 4.08 9.23
CA PHE A 82 -4.82 3.38 10.51
C PHE A 82 -3.81 2.23 10.64
N TRP A 83 -2.54 2.58 10.89
CA TRP A 83 -1.42 1.62 10.90
C TRP A 83 -1.58 0.47 11.91
N ARG A 84 -2.09 0.75 13.12
CA ARG A 84 -2.35 -0.29 14.13
C ARG A 84 -3.29 -1.37 13.58
N GLY A 85 -4.32 -0.98 12.84
CA GLY A 85 -5.25 -1.92 12.20
C GLY A 85 -4.55 -2.80 11.17
N VAL A 86 -3.77 -2.20 10.26
CA VAL A 86 -3.04 -2.92 9.20
C VAL A 86 -2.06 -3.94 9.78
N ALA A 87 -1.28 -3.55 10.80
CA ALA A 87 -0.29 -4.42 11.41
C ALA A 87 -0.93 -5.62 12.15
N GLU A 88 -1.97 -5.36 12.95
CA GLU A 88 -2.67 -6.41 13.71
C GLU A 88 -3.48 -7.34 12.80
N GLU A 89 -4.05 -6.83 11.71
CA GLU A 89 -4.69 -7.65 10.68
C GLU A 89 -3.68 -8.58 10.00
N LEU A 90 -2.49 -8.07 9.65
CA LEU A 90 -1.43 -8.90 9.07
C LEU A 90 -0.98 -10.01 10.04
N LEU A 91 -0.80 -9.70 11.32
CA LEU A 91 -0.47 -10.69 12.34
C LEU A 91 -1.59 -11.72 12.52
N TRP A 92 -2.84 -11.28 12.45
CA TRP A 92 -4.01 -12.17 12.47
C TRP A 92 -4.01 -13.13 11.28
N PHE A 93 -3.69 -12.66 10.06
CA PHE A 93 -3.51 -13.54 8.89
C PHE A 93 -2.38 -14.56 9.07
N VAL A 94 -1.21 -14.13 9.55
CA VAL A 94 -0.06 -15.02 9.79
C VAL A 94 -0.38 -16.08 10.85
N SER A 95 -1.22 -15.75 11.84
CA SER A 95 -1.68 -16.71 12.86
C SER A 95 -2.66 -17.77 12.33
N GLY A 96 -3.19 -17.61 11.12
CA GLY A 96 -4.22 -18.49 10.56
C GLY A 96 -5.58 -18.38 11.27
N CYS A 97 -5.79 -17.33 12.07
CA CYS A 97 -7.05 -17.12 12.76
C CYS A 97 -8.14 -16.67 11.78
N THR A 98 -9.36 -17.15 12.00
CA THR A 98 -10.56 -16.81 11.20
C THR A 98 -11.66 -16.15 12.04
N ASN A 99 -11.40 -15.95 13.34
CA ASN A 99 -12.33 -15.27 14.23
C ASN A 99 -12.01 -13.77 14.28
N ALA A 100 -12.90 -12.95 13.69
CA ALA A 100 -12.74 -11.50 13.71
C ALA A 100 -12.97 -10.87 15.09
N ASN A 101 -13.61 -11.58 16.04
CA ASN A 101 -13.78 -11.10 17.41
C ASN A 101 -12.42 -10.85 18.10
N GLU A 102 -11.35 -11.55 17.68
CA GLU A 102 -10.00 -11.31 18.18
C GLU A 102 -9.47 -9.92 17.80
N LEU A 103 -9.86 -9.41 16.62
CA LEU A 103 -9.55 -8.04 16.19
C LEU A 103 -10.45 -7.03 16.92
N SER A 104 -11.75 -7.31 17.04
CA SER A 104 -12.69 -6.41 17.72
C SER A 104 -12.33 -6.24 19.21
N LYS A 105 -11.87 -7.30 19.89
CA LYS A 105 -11.33 -7.24 21.27
C LYS A 105 -10.12 -6.31 21.41
N LYS A 106 -9.32 -6.16 20.35
CA LYS A 106 -8.20 -5.21 20.26
C LYS A 106 -8.63 -3.80 19.81
N GLY A 107 -9.93 -3.55 19.69
CA GLY A 107 -10.49 -2.29 19.20
C GLY A 107 -10.24 -2.07 17.72
N ILE A 108 -10.24 -3.14 16.92
CA ILE A 108 -10.06 -3.11 15.46
C ILE A 108 -11.32 -3.69 14.82
N HIS A 109 -12.14 -2.81 14.26
CA HIS A 109 -13.51 -3.13 13.80
C HIS A 109 -13.63 -3.25 12.28
N ILE A 110 -12.51 -3.41 11.56
CA ILE A 110 -12.48 -3.40 10.08
C ILE A 110 -13.23 -4.58 9.45
N TRP A 111 -13.45 -5.67 10.20
CA TRP A 111 -14.15 -6.88 9.77
C TRP A 111 -15.57 -7.04 10.35
N ASP A 112 -16.00 -6.18 11.27
CA ASP A 112 -17.27 -6.33 12.00
C ASP A 112 -18.48 -6.39 11.07
N ALA A 113 -18.51 -5.54 10.04
CA ALA A 113 -19.62 -5.48 9.08
C ALA A 113 -19.74 -6.75 8.22
N ASN A 114 -18.62 -7.43 7.94
CA ASN A 114 -18.61 -8.68 7.17
C ASN A 114 -18.82 -9.92 8.06
N GLY A 115 -18.63 -9.78 9.37
CA GLY A 115 -18.90 -10.82 10.37
C GLY A 115 -20.33 -10.85 10.89
N SER A 116 -21.15 -9.84 10.58
CA SER A 116 -22.50 -9.74 11.12
C SER A 116 -23.39 -10.89 10.65
N ARG A 117 -24.36 -11.27 11.50
CA ARG A 117 -25.31 -12.35 11.20
C ARG A 117 -26.11 -12.03 9.94
N GLU A 118 -26.53 -10.78 9.80
CA GLU A 118 -27.27 -10.27 8.66
C GLU A 118 -26.49 -10.43 7.36
N PHE A 119 -25.19 -10.14 7.38
CA PHE A 119 -24.32 -10.31 6.22
C PHE A 119 -24.14 -11.80 5.88
N LEU A 120 -23.88 -12.64 6.88
CA LEU A 120 -23.69 -14.09 6.69
C LEU A 120 -24.95 -14.78 6.17
N ASP A 121 -26.14 -14.41 6.65
CA ASP A 121 -27.41 -14.94 6.15
C ASP A 121 -27.66 -14.56 4.70
N LYS A 122 -27.34 -13.31 4.32
CA LYS A 122 -27.43 -12.87 2.93
C LYS A 122 -26.51 -13.64 2.00
N GLN A 123 -25.39 -14.18 2.50
CA GLN A 123 -24.48 -15.04 1.74
C GLN A 123 -24.88 -16.53 1.75
N GLY A 124 -25.97 -16.90 2.43
CA GLY A 124 -26.42 -18.29 2.54
C GLY A 124 -25.73 -19.12 3.63
N ASN A 125 -24.97 -18.46 4.54
CA ASN A 125 -24.15 -19.11 5.55
C ASN A 125 -24.88 -19.31 6.89
N PHE A 126 -26.08 -19.90 6.85
CA PHE A 126 -26.99 -20.00 8.01
C PHE A 126 -26.45 -20.80 9.21
N LYS A 127 -25.44 -21.66 9.01
CA LYS A 127 -24.83 -22.50 10.05
C LYS A 127 -23.52 -21.97 10.63
N LEU A 128 -22.90 -20.96 10.02
CA LEU A 128 -21.65 -20.40 10.52
C LEU A 128 -21.96 -19.56 11.77
N LYS A 129 -21.24 -19.80 12.87
CA LYS A 129 -21.20 -18.84 13.98
C LYS A 129 -20.43 -17.59 13.51
N ILE A 130 -20.75 -16.41 14.05
CA ILE A 130 -20.05 -15.13 13.79
C ILE A 130 -18.52 -15.27 13.97
N GLU A 131 -18.09 -16.25 14.76
CA GLU A 131 -16.71 -16.63 15.02
C GLU A 131 -15.95 -17.26 13.83
N GLN A 132 -16.61 -17.49 12.67
CA GLN A 132 -16.03 -18.16 11.50
C GLN A 132 -16.03 -17.26 10.26
N ILE A 133 -15.38 -16.09 10.31
CA ILE A 133 -15.02 -15.35 9.09
C ILE A 133 -13.89 -16.13 8.40
N CYS A 134 -14.30 -17.12 7.62
CA CYS A 134 -13.41 -18.05 6.95
C CYS A 134 -12.80 -17.37 5.71
N PHE A 135 -11.65 -16.73 5.87
CA PHE A 135 -10.70 -16.65 4.76
C PHE A 135 -10.14 -18.06 4.58
N ILE A 136 -10.49 -18.70 3.46
CA ILE A 136 -9.97 -20.01 3.02
C ILE A 136 -10.47 -21.18 3.87
N LYS A 137 -11.66 -21.69 3.55
CA LYS A 137 -12.00 -23.09 3.85
C LYS A 137 -11.31 -23.99 2.80
N LEU A 138 -9.99 -24.12 2.89
CA LEU A 138 -9.37 -25.36 2.42
C LEU A 138 -9.70 -26.42 3.48
N PRO A 139 -10.11 -27.63 3.07
CA PRO A 139 -10.50 -28.67 4.01
C PRO A 139 -9.33 -28.96 4.98
N ALA A 140 -9.57 -28.71 6.26
CA ALA A 140 -8.66 -29.02 7.36
C ALA A 140 -8.58 -30.53 7.64
N ASN A 141 -8.39 -31.34 6.60
CA ASN A 141 -8.18 -32.79 6.68
C ASN A 141 -6.81 -33.15 6.08
N SER A 142 -5.80 -32.32 6.34
CA SER A 142 -4.39 -32.61 6.06
C SER A 142 -3.56 -32.25 7.29
N CYS A 143 -3.93 -32.86 8.40
CA CYS A 143 -3.10 -33.36 9.50
C CYS A 143 -3.99 -34.25 10.37
#